data_AF-A0A8C6PT91-F1
#
_entry.id   AF-A0A8C6PT91-F1
#
_cell.length_a   1.000
_cell.length_b   1.000
_cell.length_c   1.000
_cell.angle_alpha   90.00
_cell.angle_beta   90.00
_cell.angle_gamma   90.00
#
_symmetry.space_group_name_H-M   'P 1'
#
loop_
_entity.id
_entity.type
_entity.pdbx_description
1 polymer ?
#
loop_
_entity_poly.entity_id
_entity_poly.type
_entity_poly.pdbx_seq_one_letter_code
_entity_poly.pdbx_strand_id
1 'polypeptide(L)'
;MKILVVLLLVFFTVEMVQNAFWDYVGKTTMTSKEYVWHIRKSAPGKNLCIEAIYGFFNTVYTQVVLWTNDFYRKFCHEIDNLKYHMEEFMEDLEGGVLFHSTEMAAQLRCKMEDMKKYIAYYIESLDPKGLKECIMGQIQELHGEMYENEHMEEFQGIILLMVNNFEGQLDTTTNEINRKMAPRGKKFAGFVFLKMVAFTQITPLIFDHRQQTELTLQQP
;
A
#
# COMPACT_ATOMS: atom_id res chain seq x y z
N MET A 1 2.01 -10.12 -11.52
CA MET A 1 1.66 -9.53 -12.84
C MET A 1 1.24 -10.58 -13.87
N LYS A 2 2.04 -11.64 -14.13
CA LYS A 2 1.70 -12.70 -15.10
C LYS A 2 0.33 -13.37 -14.87
N ILE A 3 -0.08 -13.55 -13.61
CA ILE A 3 -1.34 -14.23 -13.24
C ILE A 3 -2.60 -13.43 -13.59
N LEU A 4 -2.60 -12.10 -13.45
CA LEU A 4 -3.75 -11.24 -13.79
C LEU A 4 -3.93 -11.10 -15.31
N VAL A 5 -2.82 -11.05 -16.05
CA VAL A 5 -2.81 -11.10 -17.52
C VAL A 5 -3.28 -12.46 -18.02
N VAL A 6 -2.84 -13.55 -17.37
CA VAL A 6 -3.33 -14.91 -17.65
C VAL A 6 -4.83 -15.02 -17.36
N LEU A 7 -5.35 -14.48 -16.25
CA LEU A 7 -6.78 -14.50 -15.97
C LEU A 7 -7.60 -13.72 -17.02
N LEU A 8 -7.15 -12.52 -17.43
CA LEU A 8 -7.82 -11.75 -18.49
C LEU A 8 -7.78 -12.45 -19.86
N LEU A 9 -6.68 -13.17 -20.18
CA LEU A 9 -6.57 -13.97 -21.39
C LEU A 9 -7.33 -15.31 -21.30
N VAL A 10 -7.48 -15.88 -20.10
CA VAL A 10 -8.25 -17.11 -19.85
C VAL A 10 -9.75 -16.88 -20.02
N PHE A 11 -10.25 -15.66 -19.77
CA PHE A 11 -11.67 -15.33 -19.96
C PHE A 11 -12.09 -15.15 -21.43
N PHE A 12 -11.16 -14.99 -22.38
CA PHE A 12 -11.50 -14.84 -23.81
C PHE A 12 -10.66 -15.75 -24.70
N THR A 13 -11.30 -16.74 -25.31
CA THR A 13 -10.65 -17.52 -26.36
C THR A 13 -10.55 -16.69 -27.64
N VAL A 14 -9.47 -16.90 -28.41
CA VAL A 14 -9.31 -16.32 -29.76
C VAL A 14 -10.54 -16.58 -30.63
N GLU A 15 -11.18 -17.73 -30.44
CA GLU A 15 -12.39 -18.15 -31.14
C GLU A 15 -13.61 -17.28 -30.81
N MET A 16 -13.82 -16.90 -29.54
CA MET A 16 -14.92 -16.01 -29.16
C MET A 16 -14.76 -14.63 -29.79
N VAL A 17 -13.55 -14.07 -29.75
CA VAL A 17 -13.25 -12.75 -30.34
C VAL A 17 -13.41 -12.80 -31.87
N GLN A 18 -12.94 -13.87 -32.50
CA GLN A 18 -13.09 -14.10 -33.93
C GLN A 18 -14.57 -14.24 -34.34
N ASN A 19 -15.36 -14.98 -33.57
CA ASN A 19 -16.79 -15.17 -33.87
C ASN A 19 -17.57 -13.86 -33.69
N ALA A 20 -17.28 -13.08 -32.65
CA ALA A 20 -17.87 -11.76 -32.44
C ALA A 20 -17.53 -10.78 -33.59
N PHE A 21 -16.26 -10.78 -34.04
CA PHE A 21 -15.81 -9.97 -35.18
C PHE A 21 -16.60 -10.31 -36.46
N TRP A 22 -16.76 -11.59 -36.80
CA TRP A 22 -17.47 -11.99 -38.03
C TRP A 22 -18.99 -11.86 -37.95
N ASP A 23 -19.59 -12.13 -36.78
CA ASP A 23 -21.01 -11.88 -36.54
C ASP A 23 -21.32 -10.39 -36.70
N TYR A 24 -20.42 -9.54 -36.21
CA TYR A 24 -20.50 -8.09 -36.38
C TYR A 24 -20.40 -7.66 -37.86
N VAL A 25 -19.39 -8.14 -38.60
CA VAL A 25 -19.20 -7.84 -40.04
C VAL A 25 -20.46 -8.21 -40.84
N GLY A 26 -21.03 -9.39 -40.60
CA GLY A 26 -22.26 -9.83 -41.27
C GLY A 26 -23.45 -8.92 -40.98
N LYS A 27 -23.66 -8.56 -39.71
CA LYS A 27 -24.76 -7.68 -39.29
C LYS A 27 -24.68 -6.28 -39.88
N THR A 28 -23.49 -5.69 -39.96
CA THR A 28 -23.34 -4.29 -40.39
C THR A 28 -23.21 -4.09 -41.88
N THR A 29 -22.58 -5.03 -42.59
CA THR A 29 -22.55 -5.01 -44.06
C THR A 29 -23.84 -5.54 -44.67
N MET A 30 -24.80 -5.98 -43.84
CA MET A 30 -25.99 -6.73 -44.28
C MET A 30 -25.64 -7.95 -45.15
N THR A 31 -24.44 -8.50 -44.98
CA THR A 31 -23.97 -9.65 -45.73
C THR A 31 -24.53 -10.92 -45.10
N SER A 32 -25.15 -11.79 -45.92
CA SER A 32 -25.67 -13.06 -45.43
C SER A 32 -24.57 -13.91 -44.78
N LYS A 33 -24.93 -14.74 -43.80
CA LYS A 33 -24.00 -15.61 -43.08
C LYS A 33 -23.13 -16.47 -44.00
N GLU A 34 -23.69 -16.93 -45.12
CA GLU A 34 -22.98 -17.75 -46.12
C GLU A 34 -21.82 -16.98 -46.78
N TYR A 35 -22.09 -15.76 -47.25
CA TYR A 35 -21.06 -14.92 -47.87
C TYR A 35 -20.01 -14.45 -46.87
N VAL A 36 -20.40 -14.14 -45.62
CA VAL A 36 -19.46 -13.85 -44.53
C VAL A 36 -18.56 -15.05 -44.25
N TRP A 37 -19.10 -16.27 -44.29
CA TRP A 37 -18.33 -17.50 -44.09
C TRP A 37 -17.28 -17.69 -45.19
N HIS A 38 -17.62 -17.41 -46.45
CA HIS A 38 -16.66 -17.47 -47.56
C HIS A 38 -15.56 -16.41 -47.42
N ILE A 39 -15.90 -15.18 -47.05
CA ILE A 39 -14.93 -14.10 -46.80
C ILE A 39 -14.01 -14.47 -45.63
N ARG A 40 -14.55 -15.02 -44.54
CA ARG A 40 -13.78 -15.52 -43.39
C ARG A 40 -12.73 -16.57 -43.77
N LYS A 41 -13.03 -17.42 -44.75
CA LYS A 41 -12.11 -18.48 -45.20
C LYS A 41 -11.06 -17.97 -46.20
N SER A 42 -11.30 -16.82 -46.84
CA SER A 42 -10.36 -16.20 -47.78
C SER A 42 -9.07 -15.73 -47.10
N ALA A 43 -7.96 -15.67 -47.86
CA ALA A 43 -6.67 -15.20 -47.34
C ALA A 43 -6.71 -13.74 -46.82
N PRO A 44 -7.34 -12.77 -47.52
CA PRO A 44 -7.49 -11.41 -47.01
C PRO A 44 -8.33 -11.35 -45.73
N GLY A 45 -9.42 -12.13 -45.66
CA GLY A 45 -10.28 -12.20 -44.48
C GLY A 45 -9.58 -12.75 -43.24
N LYS A 46 -8.75 -13.80 -43.40
CA LYS A 46 -7.93 -14.33 -42.30
C LYS A 46 -6.92 -13.29 -41.79
N ASN A 47 -6.22 -12.61 -42.69
CA ASN A 47 -5.22 -11.61 -42.30
C ASN A 47 -5.82 -10.40 -41.58
N LEU A 48 -6.93 -9.87 -42.08
CA LEU A 48 -7.68 -8.77 -41.44
C LEU A 48 -8.14 -9.14 -40.02
N CYS A 49 -8.67 -10.36 -39.86
CA CYS A 49 -9.13 -10.86 -38.57
C CYS A 49 -7.97 -11.02 -37.58
N ILE A 50 -6.84 -11.56 -38.03
CA ILE A 50 -5.63 -11.70 -37.19
C ILE A 50 -5.11 -10.33 -36.77
N GLU A 51 -4.96 -9.38 -37.71
CA GLU A 51 -4.44 -8.04 -37.43
C GLU A 51 -5.32 -7.26 -36.43
N ALA A 52 -6.65 -7.31 -36.60
CA ALA A 52 -7.61 -6.68 -35.69
C ALA A 52 -7.57 -7.30 -34.28
N ILE A 53 -7.47 -8.63 -34.18
CA ILE A 53 -7.36 -9.33 -32.90
C ILE A 53 -6.06 -8.97 -32.20
N TYR A 54 -4.93 -8.99 -32.90
CA TYR A 54 -3.63 -8.62 -32.32
C TYR A 54 -3.60 -7.15 -31.88
N GLY A 55 -4.13 -6.22 -32.68
CA GLY A 55 -4.22 -4.80 -32.33
C GLY A 55 -5.05 -4.55 -31.07
N PHE A 56 -6.15 -5.28 -30.91
CA PHE A 56 -6.98 -5.24 -29.71
C PHE A 56 -6.24 -5.74 -28.47
N PHE A 57 -5.71 -6.96 -28.52
CA PHE A 57 -5.01 -7.54 -27.39
C PHE A 57 -3.79 -6.71 -27.01
N ASN A 58 -3.05 -6.16 -27.99
CA ASN A 58 -1.91 -5.28 -27.72
C ASN A 58 -2.32 -3.97 -27.04
N THR A 59 -3.47 -3.39 -27.42
CA THR A 59 -4.00 -2.17 -26.80
C THR A 59 -4.47 -2.44 -25.37
N VAL A 60 -5.24 -3.51 -25.15
CA VAL A 60 -5.70 -3.93 -23.82
C VAL A 60 -4.51 -4.23 -22.93
N TYR A 61 -3.54 -5.00 -23.44
CA TYR A 61 -2.31 -5.34 -22.73
C TYR A 61 -1.54 -4.09 -22.31
N THR A 62 -1.26 -3.17 -23.24
CA THR A 62 -0.54 -1.93 -22.95
C THR A 62 -1.24 -1.10 -21.87
N GLN A 63 -2.57 -0.95 -21.96
CA GLN A 63 -3.35 -0.19 -20.98
C GLN A 63 -3.36 -0.86 -19.60
N VAL A 64 -3.54 -2.19 -19.54
CA VAL A 64 -3.49 -2.96 -18.29
C VAL A 64 -2.12 -2.82 -17.62
N VAL A 65 -1.03 -2.90 -18.39
CA VAL A 65 0.33 -2.74 -17.88
C VAL A 65 0.55 -1.33 -17.32
N LEU A 66 0.19 -0.28 -18.07
CA LEU A 66 0.34 1.11 -17.61
C LEU A 66 -0.43 1.38 -16.31
N TRP A 67 -1.69 0.93 -16.23
CA TRP A 67 -2.52 1.13 -15.05
C TRP A 67 -2.06 0.30 -13.84
N THR A 68 -1.65 -0.95 -14.07
CA THR A 68 -1.12 -1.81 -12.99
C THR A 68 0.16 -1.21 -12.40
N ASN A 69 1.03 -0.67 -13.26
CA ASN A 69 2.24 0.01 -12.80
C ASN A 69 1.92 1.29 -12.02
N ASP A 70 0.97 2.10 -12.47
CA ASP A 70 0.56 3.30 -11.75
C ASP A 70 -0.09 2.96 -10.38
N PHE A 71 -0.94 1.94 -10.35
CA PHE A 71 -1.52 1.41 -9.11
C PHE A 71 -0.44 0.91 -8.15
N TYR A 72 0.49 0.08 -8.65
CA TYR A 72 1.59 -0.48 -7.86
C TYR A 72 2.48 0.63 -7.27
N ARG A 73 2.88 1.61 -8.08
CA ARG A 73 3.69 2.75 -7.62
C ARG A 73 2.99 3.54 -6.51
N LYS A 74 1.69 3.82 -6.68
CA LYS A 74 0.90 4.54 -5.67
C LYS A 74 0.70 3.72 -4.40
N PHE A 75 0.54 2.40 -4.52
CA PHE A 75 0.48 1.50 -3.38
C PHE A 75 1.79 1.54 -2.58
N CYS A 76 2.92 1.35 -3.25
CA CYS A 76 4.24 1.42 -2.61
C CYS A 76 4.44 2.75 -1.90
N HIS A 77 4.09 3.88 -2.52
CA HIS A 77 4.21 5.19 -1.90
C HIS A 77 3.44 5.33 -0.58
N GLU A 78 2.20 4.83 -0.50
CA GLU A 78 1.45 4.90 0.75
C GLU A 78 1.99 3.91 1.82
N ILE A 79 2.57 2.77 1.40
CA ILE A 79 3.29 1.85 2.29
C ILE A 79 4.58 2.50 2.82
N ASP A 80 5.32 3.21 1.98
CA ASP A 80 6.53 3.95 2.39
C ASP A 80 6.16 5.05 3.40
N ASN A 81 5.02 5.73 3.20
CA ASN A 81 4.52 6.73 4.16
C ASN A 81 4.15 6.10 5.52
N LEU A 82 3.49 4.93 5.51
CA LEU A 82 3.21 4.19 6.73
C LEU A 82 4.51 3.77 7.45
N LYS A 83 5.50 3.30 6.68
CA LYS A 83 6.80 2.94 7.20
C LYS A 83 7.50 4.12 7.87
N TYR A 84 7.47 5.30 7.26
CA TYR A 84 8.05 6.51 7.83
C TYR A 84 7.45 6.86 9.21
N HIS A 85 6.12 6.85 9.36
CA HIS A 85 5.48 7.08 10.66
C HIS A 85 5.83 6.01 11.71
N MET A 86 6.05 4.75 11.29
CA MET A 86 6.52 3.70 12.21
C MET A 86 7.95 3.95 12.69
N GLU A 87 8.84 4.37 11.78
CA GLU A 87 10.23 4.68 12.12
C GLU A 87 10.31 5.89 13.06
N GLU A 88 9.54 6.95 12.79
CA GLU A 88 9.42 8.14 13.65
C GLU A 88 8.92 7.78 15.05
N PHE A 89 7.85 6.97 15.15
CA PHE A 89 7.36 6.50 16.45
C PHE A 89 8.39 5.69 17.24
N MET A 90 9.16 4.82 16.57
CA MET A 90 10.20 4.04 17.23
C MET A 90 11.33 4.93 17.76
N GLU A 91 11.71 5.97 17.00
CA GLU A 91 12.73 6.94 17.42
C GLU A 91 12.25 7.77 18.62
N ASP A 92 11.00 8.24 18.60
CA ASP A 92 10.38 8.95 19.74
C ASP A 92 10.30 8.08 21.00
N LEU A 93 9.89 6.81 20.83
CA LEU A 93 9.83 5.86 21.94
C LEU A 93 11.22 5.58 22.52
N GLU A 94 12.23 5.36 21.66
CA GLU A 94 13.61 5.14 22.09
C GLU A 94 14.16 6.36 22.83
N GLY A 95 13.93 7.57 22.30
CA GLY A 95 14.32 8.83 22.93
C GLY A 95 13.69 9.03 24.29
N GLY A 96 12.38 8.79 24.42
CA GLY A 96 11.65 8.88 25.69
C GLY A 96 12.16 7.88 26.73
N VAL A 97 12.33 6.62 26.34
CA VAL A 97 12.87 5.57 27.22
C VAL A 97 14.29 5.88 27.68
N LEU A 98 15.16 6.33 26.78
CA LEU A 98 16.54 6.70 27.11
C LEU A 98 16.58 7.89 28.07
N PHE A 99 15.79 8.94 27.81
CA PHE A 99 15.73 10.11 28.68
C PHE A 99 15.31 9.73 30.11
N HIS A 100 14.19 9.04 30.29
CA HIS A 100 13.72 8.68 31.63
C HIS A 100 14.64 7.68 32.35
N SER A 101 15.23 6.71 31.64
CA SER A 101 16.20 5.78 32.24
C SER A 101 17.49 6.48 32.69
N THR A 102 17.97 7.48 31.94
CA THR A 102 19.15 8.27 32.32
C THR A 102 18.87 9.19 33.50
N GLU A 103 17.67 9.77 33.59
CA GLU A 103 17.23 10.58 34.73
C GLU A 103 17.17 9.74 36.01
N MET A 104 16.55 8.56 35.98
CA MET A 104 16.52 7.63 37.12
C MET A 104 17.94 7.24 37.57
N ALA A 105 18.84 6.98 36.62
CA ALA A 105 20.23 6.67 36.93
C ALA A 105 20.99 7.85 37.56
N ALA A 106 20.67 9.09 37.16
CA ALA A 106 21.24 10.29 37.77
C ALA A 106 20.75 10.48 39.22
N GLN A 107 19.44 10.31 39.46
CA GLN A 107 18.85 10.40 40.80
C GLN A 107 19.45 9.35 41.75
N LEU A 108 19.58 8.10 41.30
CA LEU A 108 20.22 7.03 42.07
C LEU A 108 21.66 7.36 42.45
N ARG A 109 22.45 7.93 41.51
CA ARG A 109 23.82 8.37 41.78
C ARG A 109 23.86 9.46 42.84
N CYS A 110 22.99 10.46 42.77
CA CYS A 110 22.91 11.53 43.77
C CYS A 110 22.61 10.98 45.17
N LYS A 111 21.59 10.12 45.31
CA LYS A 111 21.25 9.46 46.58
C LYS A 111 22.41 8.63 47.13
N MET A 112 23.13 7.91 46.26
CA MET A 112 24.29 7.13 46.67
C MET A 112 25.44 8.01 47.19
N GLU A 113 25.66 9.18 46.59
CA GLU A 113 26.64 10.16 47.10
C GLU A 113 26.22 10.76 48.45
N ASP A 114 24.93 11.00 48.67
CA ASP A 114 24.44 11.47 49.98
C ASP A 114 24.57 10.40 51.06
N MET A 115 24.26 9.14 50.74
CA MET A 115 24.54 7.99 51.61
C MET A 115 26.01 7.93 52.04
N LYS A 116 26.95 8.16 51.10
CA LYS A 116 28.38 8.18 51.44
C LYS A 116 28.72 9.26 52.47
N LYS A 117 28.12 10.45 52.38
CA LYS A 117 28.32 11.54 53.35
C LYS A 117 27.82 11.16 54.74
N TYR A 118 26.63 10.56 54.83
CA TYR A 118 26.09 10.08 56.11
C TYR A 118 26.96 8.98 56.71
N ILE A 119 27.41 8.02 55.90
CA ILE A 119 28.31 6.95 56.35
C ILE A 119 29.61 7.55 56.90
N ALA A 120 30.21 8.52 56.21
CA ALA A 120 31.41 9.20 56.68
C ALA A 120 31.19 9.89 58.04
N TYR A 121 30.09 10.62 58.20
CA TYR A 121 29.72 11.28 59.46
C TYR A 121 29.62 10.29 60.63
N TYR A 122 28.90 9.18 60.44
CA TYR A 122 28.73 8.21 61.52
C TYR A 122 30.02 7.44 61.86
N ILE A 123 30.88 7.19 60.86
CA ILE A 123 32.22 6.64 61.09
C ILE A 123 33.07 7.60 61.93
N GLU A 124 33.08 8.90 61.60
CA GLU A 124 33.82 9.93 62.35
C GLU A 124 33.28 10.12 63.78
N SER A 125 31.97 10.00 63.96
CA SER A 125 31.32 10.09 65.28
C SER A 125 31.48 8.84 66.15
N LEU A 126 32.07 7.76 65.61
CA LEU A 126 32.20 6.44 66.26
C LEU A 126 30.86 5.88 66.77
N ASP A 127 29.77 6.13 66.04
CA ASP A 127 28.42 5.63 66.35
C ASP A 127 27.98 4.52 65.38
N PRO A 128 28.36 3.26 65.66
CA PRO A 128 28.01 2.12 64.81
C PRO A 128 26.51 1.80 64.84
N LYS A 129 25.77 2.22 65.88
CA LYS A 129 24.33 1.99 65.98
C LYS A 129 23.58 2.99 65.12
N GLY A 130 23.93 4.26 65.20
CA GLY A 130 23.40 5.32 64.33
C GLY A 130 23.73 5.06 62.86
N LEU A 131 24.94 4.58 62.54
CA LEU A 131 25.30 4.16 61.18
C LEU A 131 24.35 3.10 60.63
N LYS A 132 24.05 2.06 61.41
CA LYS A 132 23.18 0.95 61.00
C LYS A 132 21.75 1.43 60.77
N GLU A 133 21.20 2.22 61.70
CA GLU A 133 19.85 2.77 61.59
C GLU A 133 19.73 3.71 60.38
N CYS A 134 20.74 4.55 60.14
CA CYS A 134 20.81 5.44 58.99
C CYS A 134 20.83 4.67 57.66
N ILE A 135 21.72 3.68 57.51
CA ILE A 135 21.80 2.88 56.28
C ILE A 135 20.47 2.15 56.02
N MET A 136 19.87 1.54 57.04
CA MET A 136 18.59 0.84 56.88
C MET A 136 17.46 1.80 56.46
N GLY A 137 17.38 2.97 57.08
CA GLY A 137 16.41 4.01 56.71
C GLY A 137 16.60 4.49 55.28
N GLN A 138 17.84 4.77 54.88
CA GLN A 138 18.16 5.22 53.52
C GLN A 138 17.87 4.14 52.45
N ILE A 139 18.07 2.85 52.76
CA ILE A 139 17.69 1.74 51.86
C ILE A 139 16.17 1.67 51.72
N GLN A 140 15.42 1.81 52.81
CA GLN A 140 13.95 1.79 52.77
C GLN A 140 13.36 2.99 52.03
N GLU A 141 13.93 4.18 52.24
CA GLU A 141 13.57 5.41 51.54
C GLU A 141 13.86 5.29 50.04
N LEU A 142 15.05 4.81 49.66
CA LEU A 142 15.40 4.55 48.26
C LEU A 142 14.47 3.51 47.62
N HIS A 143 14.14 2.44 48.33
CA HIS A 143 13.21 1.43 47.84
C HIS A 143 11.78 1.98 47.66
N GLY A 144 11.31 2.80 48.61
CA GLY A 144 10.03 3.48 48.54
C GLY A 144 9.98 4.44 47.36
N GLU A 145 10.95 5.35 47.25
CA GLU A 145 11.02 6.32 46.15
C GLU A 145 11.20 5.67 44.78
N MET A 146 11.82 4.50 44.66
CA MET A 146 11.91 3.80 43.36
C MET A 146 10.58 3.16 42.93
N TYR A 147 9.77 2.69 43.88
CA TYR A 147 8.49 2.02 43.61
C TYR A 147 7.29 2.97 43.59
N GLU A 148 7.30 3.98 44.45
CA GLU A 148 6.31 5.07 44.50
C GLU A 148 6.76 6.27 43.64
N ASN A 149 7.80 6.12 42.81
CA ASN A 149 8.29 7.22 42.03
C ASN A 149 7.19 7.71 41.08
N GLU A 150 6.76 8.95 41.29
CA GLU A 150 5.92 9.70 40.36
C GLU A 150 6.51 9.62 38.95
N HIS A 151 7.84 9.57 38.81
CA HIS A 151 8.53 9.39 37.53
C HIS A 151 8.30 8.02 36.85
N MET A 152 8.06 6.94 37.60
CA MET A 152 7.78 5.64 37.02
C MET A 152 6.32 5.57 36.52
N GLU A 153 5.39 6.11 37.30
CA GLU A 153 3.99 6.26 36.86
C GLU A 153 3.86 7.27 35.70
N GLU A 154 4.57 8.39 35.75
CA GLU A 154 4.65 9.40 34.69
C GLU A 154 5.27 8.80 33.41
N PHE A 155 6.36 8.05 33.53
CA PHE A 155 6.98 7.34 32.42
C PHE A 155 6.03 6.32 31.78
N GLN A 156 5.34 5.52 32.60
CA GLN A 156 4.31 4.59 32.11
C GLN A 156 3.17 5.35 31.40
N GLY A 157 2.73 6.48 31.96
CA GLY A 157 1.71 7.34 31.36
C GLY A 157 2.14 7.92 30.02
N ILE A 158 3.39 8.40 29.91
CA ILE A 158 3.97 8.94 28.69
C ILE A 158 4.08 7.85 27.61
N ILE A 159 4.56 6.65 27.94
CA ILE A 159 4.58 5.52 27.00
C ILE A 159 3.17 5.17 26.54
N LEU A 160 2.21 5.09 27.46
CA LEU A 160 0.81 4.76 27.12
C LEU A 160 0.20 5.80 26.19
N LEU A 161 0.43 7.09 26.44
CA LEU A 161 -0.02 8.18 25.57
C LEU A 161 0.62 8.10 24.17
N MET A 162 1.93 7.85 24.08
CA MET A 162 2.60 7.67 22.80
C MET A 162 2.05 6.48 22.01
N VAL A 163 1.86 5.33 22.66
CA VAL A 163 1.29 4.13 22.03
C VAL A 163 -0.14 4.38 21.53
N ASN A 164 -0.99 5.01 22.35
CA ASN A 164 -2.37 5.32 21.96
C ASN A 164 -2.43 6.32 20.79
N ASN A 165 -1.56 7.34 20.79
CA ASN A 165 -1.47 8.29 19.68
C ASN A 165 -1.03 7.60 18.39
N PHE A 166 -0.05 6.70 18.47
CA PHE A 166 0.40 5.90 17.34
C PHE A 166 -0.70 4.98 16.81
N GLU A 167 -1.45 4.30 17.68
CA GLU A 167 -2.58 3.46 17.29
C GLU A 167 -3.62 4.27 16.48
N GLY A 168 -3.96 5.48 16.93
CA GLY A 168 -4.85 6.37 16.20
C GLY A 168 -4.31 6.81 14.82
N GLN A 169 -3.01 7.10 14.72
CA GLN A 169 -2.36 7.46 13.46
C GLN A 169 -2.28 6.26 12.50
N LEU A 170 -2.02 5.07 13.02
CA LEU A 170 -1.98 3.81 12.28
C LEU A 170 -3.36 3.51 11.68
N ASP A 171 -4.41 3.63 12.47
CA ASP A 171 -5.79 3.45 12.02
C ASP A 171 -6.16 4.48 10.94
N THR A 172 -5.79 5.74 11.15
CA THR A 172 -6.03 6.82 10.19
C THR A 172 -5.33 6.54 8.85
N THR A 173 -4.05 6.17 8.89
CA THR A 173 -3.24 5.88 7.70
C THR A 173 -3.78 4.65 6.98
N THR A 174 -4.13 3.59 7.70
CA THR A 174 -4.73 2.36 7.15
C THR A 174 -6.07 2.66 6.46
N ASN A 175 -6.91 3.47 7.11
CA ASN A 175 -8.17 3.90 6.53
C ASN A 175 -7.97 4.77 5.28
N GLU A 176 -6.96 5.64 5.27
CA GLU A 176 -6.65 6.45 4.11
C GLU A 176 -6.15 5.62 2.93
N ILE A 177 -5.28 4.65 3.17
CA ILE A 177 -4.85 3.66 2.18
C ILE A 177 -6.08 2.97 1.58
N ASN A 178 -6.95 2.42 2.43
CA ASN A 178 -8.16 1.73 1.99
C ASN A 178 -9.08 2.67 1.18
N ARG A 179 -9.30 3.90 1.66
CA ARG A 179 -10.13 4.91 1.00
C ARG A 179 -9.57 5.31 -0.37
N LYS A 180 -8.26 5.48 -0.51
CA LYS A 180 -7.62 5.84 -1.78
C LYS A 180 -7.59 4.67 -2.75
N MET A 181 -7.36 3.46 -2.26
CA MET A 181 -7.07 2.29 -3.11
C MET A 181 -8.32 1.53 -3.56
N ALA A 182 -9.35 1.42 -2.71
CA ALA A 182 -10.60 0.77 -3.07
C ALA A 182 -11.27 1.36 -4.35
N PRO A 183 -11.48 2.68 -4.49
CA PRO A 183 -12.07 3.24 -5.70
C PRO A 183 -11.15 3.13 -6.92
N ARG A 184 -9.82 3.15 -6.73
CA ARG A 184 -8.86 2.94 -7.83
C ARG A 184 -8.96 1.52 -8.39
N GLY A 185 -9.03 0.52 -7.51
CA GLY A 185 -9.27 -0.87 -7.91
C GLY A 185 -10.60 -1.06 -8.64
N LYS A 186 -11.68 -0.43 -8.16
CA LYS A 186 -12.99 -0.46 -8.83
C LYS A 186 -12.95 0.22 -10.20
N LYS A 187 -12.29 1.38 -10.32
CA LYS A 187 -12.10 2.08 -11.60
C LYS A 187 -11.30 1.25 -12.60
N PHE A 188 -10.28 0.52 -12.14
CA PHE A 188 -9.52 -0.40 -12.98
C PHE A 188 -10.43 -1.49 -13.57
N ALA A 189 -11.19 -2.18 -12.72
CA ALA A 189 -12.10 -3.23 -13.16
C ALA A 189 -13.14 -2.68 -14.16
N GLY A 190 -13.72 -1.51 -13.86
CA GLY A 190 -14.69 -0.84 -14.74
C GLY A 190 -14.10 -0.37 -16.08
N PHE A 191 -12.87 0.15 -16.09
CA PHE A 191 -12.20 0.59 -17.32
C PHE A 191 -11.89 -0.58 -18.24
N VAL A 192 -11.39 -1.69 -17.69
CA VAL A 192 -11.13 -2.93 -18.46
C VAL A 192 -12.45 -3.45 -19.04
N PHE A 193 -13.52 -3.47 -18.24
CA PHE A 193 -14.85 -3.85 -18.69
C PHE A 193 -15.38 -2.94 -19.81
N LEU A 194 -15.28 -1.62 -19.66
CA LEU A 194 -15.72 -0.64 -20.67
C LEU A 194 -14.92 -0.75 -21.97
N LYS A 195 -13.60 -0.95 -21.92
CA LYS A 195 -12.77 -1.16 -23.11
C LYS A 195 -13.11 -2.47 -23.81
N MET A 196 -13.47 -3.53 -23.06
CA MET A 196 -13.99 -4.76 -23.64
C MET A 196 -15.32 -4.53 -24.38
N VAL A 197 -16.28 -3.85 -23.73
CA VAL A 197 -17.57 -3.52 -24.36
C VAL A 197 -17.36 -2.61 -25.58
N ALA A 198 -16.54 -1.58 -25.45
CA ALA A 198 -16.23 -0.66 -26.54
C ALA A 198 -15.57 -1.38 -27.72
N PHE A 199 -14.70 -2.37 -27.51
CA PHE A 199 -14.14 -3.14 -28.62
C PHE A 199 -15.20 -3.95 -29.37
N THR A 200 -16.15 -4.58 -28.67
CA THR A 200 -17.30 -5.22 -29.32
C THR A 200 -18.19 -4.23 -30.09
N GLN A 201 -18.05 -2.92 -29.83
CA GLN A 201 -18.86 -1.85 -30.40
C GLN A 201 -18.10 -0.89 -31.34
N ILE A 202 -16.75 -0.90 -31.41
CA ILE A 202 -15.91 0.05 -32.21
C ILE A 202 -15.29 -0.58 -33.46
N THR A 203 -15.27 -1.92 -33.57
CA THR A 203 -15.04 -2.60 -34.86
C THR A 203 -15.83 -1.98 -36.05
N PRO A 204 -17.04 -1.41 -35.86
CA PRO A 204 -17.74 -0.65 -36.90
C PRO A 204 -17.06 0.55 -37.52
N LEU A 205 -16.50 1.43 -36.71
CA LEU A 205 -16.16 2.77 -37.18
C LEU A 205 -14.85 2.78 -37.97
N ILE A 206 -13.95 1.83 -37.68
CA ILE A 206 -12.68 1.69 -38.40
C ILE A 206 -12.92 1.10 -39.80
N PHE A 207 -13.92 0.23 -39.97
CA PHE A 207 -14.26 -0.36 -41.28
C PHE A 207 -14.94 0.67 -42.20
N ASP A 208 -15.83 1.49 -41.64
CA ASP A 208 -16.56 2.53 -42.38
C ASP A 208 -15.64 3.68 -42.84
N HIS A 209 -14.73 4.14 -41.97
CA HIS A 209 -13.78 5.21 -42.32
C HIS A 209 -12.71 4.76 -43.34
N ARG A 210 -12.32 3.47 -43.32
CA ARG A 210 -11.35 2.92 -44.30
C ARG A 210 -12.00 2.71 -45.68
N GLN A 211 -13.27 2.29 -45.77
CA GLN A 211 -13.98 2.27 -47.05
C GLN A 211 -14.19 3.67 -47.64
N GLN A 212 -14.51 4.67 -46.81
CA GLN A 212 -14.68 6.05 -47.27
C GLN A 212 -13.37 6.69 -47.78
N THR A 213 -12.23 6.35 -47.18
CA THR A 213 -10.90 6.85 -47.62
C THR A 213 -10.40 6.15 -48.90
N GLU A 214 -10.72 4.86 -49.09
CA GLU A 214 -10.43 4.16 -50.36
C GLU A 214 -11.33 4.63 -51.51
N LEU A 215 -12.59 4.99 -51.24
CA LEU A 215 -13.53 5.56 -52.23
C LEU A 215 -13.19 7.00 -52.65
N THR A 216 -12.58 7.80 -51.77
CA THR A 216 -12.16 9.19 -52.07
C THR A 216 -10.82 9.27 -52.79
N LEU A 217 -9.95 8.26 -52.67
CA LEU A 217 -8.70 8.15 -53.44
C LEU A 217 -8.91 7.60 -54.87
N GLN A 218 -10.14 7.23 -55.23
CA GLN A 218 -10.52 6.68 -56.54
C GLN A 218 -11.41 7.59 -57.40
N GLN A 219 -11.70 8.82 -56.97
CA GLN A 219 -12.34 9.81 -57.84
C GLN A 219 -11.26 10.72 -58.48
N PRO A 220 -11.30 10.94 -59.81
CA PRO A 220 -10.28 11.71 -60.54
C PRO A 220 -10.29 13.21 -60.27
#